data_AF-X1K3I6-F1
#
_entry.id   AF-X1K3I6-F1
#
_cell.length_a   1.000
_cell.length_b   1.000
_cell.length_c   1.000
_cell.angle_alpha   90.00
_cell.angle_beta   90.00
_cell.angle_gamma   90.00
#
_symmetry.space_group_name_H-M   'P 1'
#
loop_
_entity.id
_entity.type
_entity.pdbx_description
1 polymer ?
#
loop_
_entity_poly.entity_id
_entity_poly.type
_entity_poly.pdbx_seq_one_letter_code
_entity_poly.pdbx_strand_id
1 'polypeptide(L)'
;MMISVNEYGMDVFEEMMDNSEELQVGIAELGNGTTIIDAGVEEEGGFEAGLYVARICMADLADIKFSSFDLGKLVVPAVEVVTDHPVIACMASQFAGWRIKVKKFFGMGSGPARALSLKPRELYEKIGYEDDITEAVLILESSEIPDEEVTAEIARECHVDPEDLYIVVVPTASVAGSVQISARGVETGIHKLDSLGFDINCIKHAHGIIPLSP
;
A
#
# COMPACT_ATOMS: atom_id res chain seq x y z
N MET A 1 -7.34 4.13 -22.29
CA MET A 1 -7.92 4.39 -20.96
C MET A 1 -6.77 4.47 -19.99
N MET A 2 -6.80 5.45 -19.09
CA MET A 2 -5.83 5.57 -18.00
C MET A 2 -6.23 4.54 -16.92
N ILE A 3 -5.25 3.90 -16.30
CA ILE A 3 -5.50 2.97 -15.18
C ILE A 3 -5.75 3.83 -13.93
N SER A 4 -6.88 3.66 -13.25
CA SER A 4 -7.12 4.25 -11.93
C SER A 4 -6.56 3.32 -10.86
N VAL A 5 -5.60 3.79 -10.06
CA VAL A 5 -5.04 2.95 -8.98
C VAL A 5 -6.01 2.84 -7.82
N ASN A 6 -6.86 3.84 -7.59
CA ASN A 6 -7.84 3.82 -6.50
C ASN A 6 -9.01 2.88 -6.83
N GLU A 7 -9.49 2.85 -8.08
CA GLU A 7 -10.52 1.88 -8.51
C GLU A 7 -10.05 0.43 -8.27
N TYR A 8 -8.85 0.07 -8.76
CA TYR A 8 -8.31 -1.28 -8.56
C TYR A 8 -7.94 -1.56 -7.10
N GLY A 9 -7.47 -0.55 -6.38
CA GLY A 9 -7.21 -0.67 -4.94
C GLY A 9 -8.47 -0.91 -4.14
N MET A 10 -9.59 -0.31 -4.56
CA MET A 10 -10.89 -0.45 -3.93
C MET A 10 -11.45 -1.86 -4.12
N ASP A 11 -11.35 -2.42 -5.32
CA ASP A 11 -11.75 -3.82 -5.59
C ASP A 11 -11.09 -4.80 -4.60
N VAL A 12 -9.79 -4.62 -4.31
CA VAL A 12 -9.07 -5.47 -3.34
C VAL A 12 -9.42 -5.13 -1.89
N PHE A 13 -9.71 -3.86 -1.59
CA PHE A 13 -10.16 -3.45 -0.26
C PHE A 13 -11.52 -4.07 0.08
N GLU A 14 -12.48 -4.06 -0.85
CA GLU A 14 -13.78 -4.72 -0.70
C GLU A 14 -13.63 -6.23 -0.53
N GLU A 15 -12.78 -6.87 -1.34
CA GLU A 15 -12.45 -8.30 -1.19
C GLU A 15 -11.85 -8.60 0.19
N MET A 16 -11.01 -7.70 0.72
CA MET A 16 -10.43 -7.82 2.06
C MET A 16 -11.51 -7.70 3.16
N MET A 17 -12.50 -6.83 2.99
CA MET A 17 -13.63 -6.70 3.92
C MET A 17 -14.49 -7.97 3.93
N ASP A 18 -14.83 -8.48 2.75
CA ASP A 18 -15.67 -9.67 2.59
C ASP A 18 -15.04 -10.92 3.23
N ASN A 19 -13.70 -10.98 3.27
CA ASN A 19 -12.94 -12.10 3.84
C ASN A 19 -12.37 -11.81 5.24
N SER A 20 -12.85 -10.78 5.94
CA SER A 20 -12.26 -10.28 7.19
C SER A 20 -12.05 -11.35 8.27
N GLU A 21 -13.01 -12.26 8.47
CA GLU A 21 -12.88 -13.36 9.44
C GLU A 21 -11.75 -14.34 9.08
N GLU A 22 -11.62 -14.72 7.80
CA GLU A 22 -10.58 -15.63 7.33
C GLU A 22 -9.19 -14.99 7.38
N LEU A 23 -9.15 -13.69 7.13
CA LEU A 23 -7.94 -12.86 7.15
C LEU A 23 -7.52 -12.42 8.56
N GLN A 24 -8.38 -12.62 9.58
CA GLN A 24 -8.18 -12.18 10.96
C GLN A 24 -7.94 -10.66 11.05
N VAL A 25 -8.76 -9.89 10.35
CA VAL A 25 -8.72 -8.43 10.34
C VAL A 25 -10.04 -7.84 10.85
N GLY A 26 -9.94 -6.66 11.46
CA GLY A 26 -11.06 -5.95 12.07
C GLY A 26 -11.52 -4.82 11.16
N ILE A 27 -12.83 -4.61 11.06
CA ILE A 27 -13.41 -3.51 10.27
C ILE A 27 -14.06 -2.53 11.24
N ALA A 28 -13.77 -1.24 11.07
CA ALA A 28 -14.39 -0.16 11.81
C ALA A 28 -14.79 0.99 10.88
N GLU A 29 -15.97 1.56 11.09
CA GLU A 29 -16.38 2.83 10.49
C GLU A 29 -16.28 3.92 11.56
N LEU A 30 -15.54 4.99 11.27
CA LEU A 30 -15.38 6.12 12.18
C LEU A 30 -16.60 7.04 12.17
N GLY A 31 -16.71 7.93 13.16
CA GLY A 31 -17.84 8.87 13.25
C GLY A 31 -17.98 9.85 12.08
N ASN A 32 -16.94 9.99 11.25
CA ASN A 32 -16.94 10.81 10.03
C ASN A 32 -17.22 10.02 8.73
N GLY A 33 -17.42 8.70 8.81
CA GLY A 33 -17.71 7.81 7.67
C GLY A 33 -16.49 7.08 7.09
N THR A 34 -15.27 7.41 7.51
CA THR A 34 -14.06 6.70 7.03
C THR A 34 -14.10 5.23 7.46
N THR A 35 -13.86 4.34 6.50
CA THR A 35 -13.76 2.89 6.76
C THR A 35 -12.30 2.50 7.00
N ILE A 36 -12.07 1.76 8.08
CA ILE A 36 -10.76 1.28 8.49
C ILE A 36 -10.77 -0.25 8.56
N ILE A 37 -9.74 -0.86 7.99
CA ILE A 37 -9.35 -2.24 8.25
C ILE A 37 -8.12 -2.24 9.15
N ASP A 38 -8.22 -2.83 10.33
CA ASP A 38 -7.07 -3.15 11.18
C ASP A 38 -6.48 -4.51 10.79
N ALA A 39 -5.26 -4.48 10.25
CA ALA A 39 -4.52 -5.66 9.82
C ALA A 39 -3.34 -6.02 10.74
N GLY A 40 -3.29 -5.51 11.98
CA GLY A 40 -2.26 -5.94 12.93
C GLY A 40 -2.06 -5.12 14.21
N VAL A 41 -2.86 -4.07 14.47
CA VAL A 41 -2.73 -3.18 15.65
C VAL A 41 -3.36 -3.84 16.87
N GLU A 42 -4.67 -4.07 16.82
CA GLU A 42 -5.47 -4.80 17.81
C GLU A 42 -5.79 -6.22 17.33
N GLU A 43 -5.83 -6.42 16.01
CA GLU A 43 -6.10 -7.69 15.34
C GLU A 43 -4.81 -8.47 15.04
N GLU A 44 -4.92 -9.79 14.87
CA GLU A 44 -3.76 -10.65 14.59
C GLU A 44 -3.23 -10.47 13.15
N GLY A 45 -4.14 -10.29 12.19
CA GLY A 45 -3.83 -10.34 10.77
C GLY A 45 -3.22 -11.69 10.38
N GLY A 46 -2.28 -11.68 9.43
CA GLY A 46 -1.60 -12.89 9.00
C GLY A 46 -0.92 -12.76 7.66
N PHE A 47 -0.51 -13.90 7.10
CA PHE A 47 0.15 -13.95 5.79
C PHE A 47 -0.77 -13.46 4.68
N GLU A 48 -1.98 -14.01 4.58
CA GLU A 48 -2.95 -13.60 3.56
C GLU A 48 -3.38 -12.15 3.73
N ALA A 49 -3.64 -11.67 4.97
CA ALA A 49 -3.91 -10.25 5.21
C ALA A 49 -2.77 -9.36 4.70
N GLY A 50 -1.51 -9.75 4.93
CA GLY A 50 -0.35 -9.07 4.37
C GLY A 50 -0.28 -9.11 2.84
N LEU A 51 -0.77 -10.18 2.21
CA LEU A 51 -0.86 -10.29 0.77
C LEU A 51 -1.89 -9.30 0.21
N TYR A 52 -3.06 -9.18 0.84
CA TYR A 52 -4.07 -8.17 0.50
C TYR A 52 -3.52 -6.74 0.66
N VAL A 53 -2.84 -6.45 1.77
CA VAL A 53 -2.18 -5.15 1.98
C VAL A 53 -1.16 -4.85 0.86
N ALA A 54 -0.38 -5.85 0.45
CA ALA A 54 0.57 -5.70 -0.65
C ALA A 54 -0.10 -5.48 -2.01
N ARG A 55 -1.20 -6.21 -2.29
CA ARG A 55 -2.03 -6.05 -3.50
C ARG A 55 -2.62 -4.65 -3.56
N ILE A 56 -3.24 -4.17 -2.48
CA ILE A 56 -3.76 -2.79 -2.38
C ILE A 56 -2.64 -1.77 -2.57
N CYS A 57 -1.49 -1.95 -1.90
CA CYS A 57 -0.33 -1.08 -2.10
C CYS A 57 0.03 -0.94 -3.58
N MET A 58 -0.03 -2.03 -4.35
CA MET A 58 0.31 -2.05 -5.78
C MET A 58 -0.90 -1.85 -6.71
N ALA A 59 -2.07 -1.49 -6.17
CA ALA A 59 -3.34 -1.36 -6.90
C ALA A 59 -3.69 -2.61 -7.74
N ASP A 60 -3.37 -3.80 -7.23
CA ASP A 60 -3.49 -5.10 -7.92
C ASP A 60 -2.83 -5.18 -9.31
N LEU A 61 -1.90 -4.25 -9.62
CA LEU A 61 -1.15 -4.22 -10.88
C LEU A 61 0.09 -5.13 -10.84
N ALA A 62 0.13 -6.08 -9.92
CA ALA A 62 1.20 -7.04 -9.75
C ALA A 62 0.66 -8.41 -9.33
N ASP A 63 1.21 -9.47 -9.91
CA ASP A 63 1.04 -10.83 -9.37
C ASP A 63 1.96 -10.98 -8.16
N ILE A 64 1.37 -11.16 -6.99
CA ILE A 64 2.08 -11.36 -5.72
C ILE A 64 1.70 -12.72 -5.18
N LYS A 65 2.70 -13.57 -4.92
CA LYS A 65 2.47 -14.92 -4.40
C LYS A 65 3.53 -15.32 -3.40
N PHE A 66 3.17 -16.21 -2.49
CA PHE A 66 4.15 -16.83 -1.60
C PHE A 66 5.11 -17.73 -2.38
N SER A 67 6.37 -17.68 -1.95
CA SER A 67 7.47 -18.44 -2.52
C SER A 67 8.44 -18.82 -1.39
N SER A 68 9.60 -19.32 -1.78
CA SER A 68 10.68 -19.65 -0.85
C SER A 68 11.99 -19.06 -1.34
N PHE A 69 12.85 -18.62 -0.42
CA PHE A 69 14.16 -18.08 -0.73
C PHE A 69 15.26 -18.93 -0.08
N ASP A 70 16.23 -19.39 -0.87
CA ASP A 70 17.38 -20.16 -0.38
C ASP A 70 18.51 -19.21 0.06
N LEU A 71 18.73 -19.12 1.37
CA LEU A 71 19.84 -18.38 1.99
C LEU A 71 21.11 -19.25 2.13
N GLY A 72 21.16 -20.39 1.45
CA GLY A 72 22.25 -21.37 1.44
C GLY A 72 22.24 -22.33 2.64
N LYS A 73 22.02 -21.81 3.85
CA LYS A 73 21.93 -22.63 5.09
C LYS A 73 20.50 -22.92 5.52
N LEU A 74 19.54 -22.14 5.03
CA LEU A 74 18.14 -22.19 5.40
C LEU A 74 17.30 -21.75 4.20
N VAL A 75 16.21 -22.45 3.97
CA VAL A 75 15.14 -21.99 3.08
C VAL A 75 14.11 -21.27 3.94
N VAL A 76 13.80 -20.03 3.58
CA VAL A 76 12.85 -19.18 4.31
C VAL A 76 11.63 -18.85 3.46
N PRO A 77 10.48 -18.54 4.06
CA PRO A 77 9.33 -17.98 3.34
C PRO A 77 9.71 -16.69 2.61
N ALA A 78 9.09 -16.46 1.46
CA ALA A 78 9.32 -15.30 0.63
C ALA A 78 8.04 -14.87 -0.08
N VAL A 79 8.08 -13.68 -0.68
CA VAL A 79 7.09 -13.23 -1.66
C VAL A 79 7.77 -13.03 -3.00
N GLU A 80 7.14 -13.53 -4.05
CA GLU A 80 7.48 -13.26 -5.45
C GLU A 80 6.50 -12.21 -5.98
N VAL A 81 7.05 -11.17 -6.61
CA VAL A 81 6.30 -10.03 -7.15
C VAL A 81 6.66 -9.88 -8.62
N VAL A 82 5.65 -9.88 -9.50
CA VAL A 82 5.80 -9.70 -10.95
C VAL A 82 4.83 -8.61 -11.42
N THR A 83 5.32 -7.63 -12.18
CA THR A 83 4.47 -6.55 -12.73
C THR A 83 4.94 -6.07 -14.11
N ASP A 84 3.96 -5.82 -14.98
CA ASP A 84 4.13 -5.15 -16.27
C ASP A 84 3.82 -3.64 -16.21
N HIS A 85 3.50 -3.14 -15.01
CA HIS A 85 3.23 -1.73 -14.73
C HIS A 85 4.16 -1.17 -13.63
N PRO A 86 5.49 -1.41 -13.70
CA PRO A 86 6.39 -1.18 -12.57
C PRO A 86 6.35 0.26 -12.03
N VAL A 87 6.30 1.27 -12.89
CA VAL A 87 6.26 2.67 -12.43
C VAL A 87 4.93 3.03 -11.76
N ILE A 88 3.79 2.59 -12.32
CA ILE A 88 2.48 2.88 -11.74
C ILE A 88 2.31 2.09 -10.42
N ALA A 89 2.50 0.77 -10.46
CA ALA A 89 2.32 -0.09 -9.31
C ALA A 89 3.28 0.26 -8.16
N CYS A 90 4.57 0.47 -8.46
CA CYS A 90 5.57 0.72 -7.43
C CYS A 90 5.64 2.19 -6.99
N MET A 91 5.64 3.14 -7.92
CA MET A 91 5.94 4.54 -7.59
C MET A 91 4.67 5.38 -7.41
N ALA A 92 3.69 5.23 -8.30
CA ALA A 92 2.43 5.97 -8.17
C ALA A 92 1.55 5.44 -7.02
N SER A 93 1.64 4.14 -6.71
CA SER A 93 0.87 3.52 -5.64
C SER A 93 1.75 3.08 -4.46
N GLN A 94 2.52 2.00 -4.59
CA GLN A 94 3.14 1.30 -3.45
C GLN A 94 4.07 2.16 -2.61
N PHE A 95 4.90 3.02 -3.22
CA PHE A 95 5.94 3.80 -2.55
C PHE A 95 5.39 4.53 -1.32
N ALA A 96 6.08 4.38 -0.17
CA ALA A 96 5.71 5.03 1.08
C ALA A 96 6.14 6.51 1.11
N GLY A 97 5.67 7.27 0.13
CA GLY A 97 6.08 8.66 -0.12
C GLY A 97 5.33 9.71 0.70
N TRP A 98 4.27 9.32 1.42
CA TRP A 98 3.42 10.26 2.15
C TRP A 98 3.66 10.16 3.66
N ARG A 99 4.28 11.20 4.22
CA ARG A 99 4.46 11.31 5.68
C ARG A 99 3.23 11.96 6.29
N ILE A 100 2.39 11.18 6.97
CA ILE A 100 1.18 11.68 7.62
C ILE A 100 1.52 12.03 9.05
N LYS A 101 1.31 13.30 9.42
CA LYS A 101 1.58 13.81 10.76
C LYS A 101 0.51 14.81 11.18
N VAL A 102 -0.39 14.36 12.04
CA VAL A 102 -1.47 15.18 12.60
C VAL A 102 -1.39 15.08 14.12
N LYS A 103 -1.18 16.23 14.78
CA LYS A 103 -0.91 16.30 16.22
C LYS A 103 0.22 15.35 16.66
N LYS A 104 -0.14 14.26 17.36
CA LYS A 104 0.78 13.23 17.87
C LYS A 104 0.84 12.00 16.97
N PHE A 105 -0.15 11.82 16.10
CA PHE A 105 -0.19 10.71 15.17
C PHE A 105 0.94 10.85 14.14
N PHE A 106 1.59 9.73 13.84
CA PHE A 106 2.58 9.63 12.79
C PHE A 106 2.46 8.26 12.11
N GLY A 107 2.34 8.27 10.78
CA GLY A 107 2.32 7.07 9.97
C GLY A 107 2.89 7.31 8.58
N MET A 108 3.36 6.24 7.95
CA MET A 108 3.81 6.28 6.57
C MET A 108 2.67 5.81 5.65
N GLY A 109 2.17 6.73 4.84
CA GLY A 109 1.14 6.47 3.84
C GLY A 109 1.74 5.90 2.56
N SER A 110 1.17 4.79 2.11
CA SER A 110 1.43 4.08 0.85
C SER A 110 0.11 3.83 0.13
N GLY A 111 0.20 3.44 -1.14
CA GLY A 111 -0.96 2.98 -1.89
C GLY A 111 -1.67 4.07 -2.70
N PRO A 112 -2.82 3.71 -3.30
CA PRO A 112 -3.48 4.44 -4.38
C PRO A 112 -3.81 5.91 -4.07
N ALA A 113 -4.25 6.22 -2.85
CA ALA A 113 -4.63 7.56 -2.42
C ALA A 113 -3.53 8.61 -2.62
N ARG A 114 -2.26 8.18 -2.67
CA ARG A 114 -1.14 9.08 -2.97
C ARG A 114 -1.25 9.71 -4.36
N ALA A 115 -1.91 9.05 -5.31
CA ALA A 115 -2.09 9.53 -6.68
C ALA A 115 -3.17 10.60 -6.81
N LEU A 116 -4.03 10.74 -5.79
CA LEU A 116 -4.95 11.87 -5.64
C LEU A 116 -4.28 13.02 -4.89
N SER A 117 -3.61 12.73 -3.77
CA SER A 117 -2.95 13.76 -2.95
C SER A 117 -1.61 14.26 -3.52
N LEU A 118 -1.13 13.63 -4.60
CA LEU A 118 0.13 13.89 -5.27
C LEU A 118 1.32 13.94 -4.30
N LYS A 119 1.48 12.92 -3.46
CA LYS A 119 2.56 12.87 -2.44
C LYS A 119 3.69 11.88 -2.81
N PRO A 120 4.92 12.35 -3.10
CA PRO A 120 5.32 13.74 -3.36
C PRO A 120 5.03 14.16 -4.81
N ARG A 121 4.70 15.44 -5.02
CA ARG A 121 4.20 15.94 -6.31
C ARG A 121 5.22 15.83 -7.45
N GLU A 122 6.49 16.04 -7.14
CA GLU A 122 7.61 15.88 -8.06
C GLU A 122 7.72 14.48 -8.67
N LEU A 123 7.25 13.45 -7.96
CA LEU A 123 7.20 12.09 -8.48
C LEU A 123 6.13 11.97 -9.56
N TYR A 124 4.91 12.46 -9.28
CA TYR A 124 3.77 12.40 -10.21
C TYR A 124 4.02 13.22 -11.48
N GLU A 125 4.62 14.40 -11.35
CA GLU A 125 5.08 15.20 -12.50
C GLU A 125 6.11 14.44 -13.36
N LYS A 126 7.05 13.73 -12.71
CA LYS A 126 8.10 12.95 -13.40
C LYS A 126 7.55 11.74 -14.14
N ILE A 127 6.62 11.00 -13.53
CA ILE A 127 6.05 9.77 -14.12
C ILE A 127 4.86 10.06 -15.03
N GLY A 128 4.36 11.31 -15.05
CA GLY A 128 3.24 11.74 -15.90
C GLY A 128 1.94 11.02 -15.56
N TYR A 129 1.66 10.84 -14.27
CA TYR A 129 0.50 10.12 -13.77
C TYR A 129 -0.20 10.92 -12.66
N GLU A 130 -1.52 10.89 -12.66
CA GLU A 130 -2.42 11.41 -11.64
C GLU A 130 -3.70 10.60 -11.77
N ASP A 131 -4.31 10.23 -10.66
CA ASP A 131 -5.59 9.52 -10.66
C ASP A 131 -6.74 10.55 -10.60
N ASP A 132 -7.93 10.20 -11.11
CA ASP A 132 -9.09 11.09 -11.18
C ASP A 132 -10.36 10.32 -10.83
N ILE A 133 -10.60 10.16 -9.53
CA ILE A 133 -11.74 9.46 -8.95
C ILE A 133 -12.10 10.06 -7.59
N THR A 134 -13.29 9.75 -7.08
CA THR A 134 -13.83 10.28 -5.82
C THR A 134 -13.59 9.38 -4.61
N GLU A 135 -13.00 8.20 -4.79
CA GLU A 135 -12.70 7.24 -3.71
C GLU A 135 -11.19 7.16 -3.50
N ALA A 136 -10.75 7.10 -2.24
CA ALA A 136 -9.35 7.05 -1.88
C ALA A 136 -9.02 5.82 -1.02
N VAL A 137 -8.10 4.98 -1.48
CA VAL A 137 -7.63 3.81 -0.74
C VAL A 137 -6.19 4.01 -0.28
N LEU A 138 -5.94 3.93 1.03
CA LEU A 138 -4.63 4.18 1.62
C LEU A 138 -4.18 3.00 2.50
N ILE A 139 -2.91 2.67 2.42
CA ILE A 139 -2.24 1.81 3.40
C ILE A 139 -1.43 2.69 4.36
N LEU A 140 -1.68 2.52 5.65
CA LEU A 140 -1.04 3.29 6.70
C LEU A 140 -0.17 2.39 7.57
N GLU A 141 1.14 2.51 7.40
CA GLU A 141 2.08 1.83 8.30
C GLU A 141 2.17 2.58 9.62
N SER A 142 1.53 2.04 10.67
CA SER A 142 1.35 2.65 11.98
C SER A 142 1.07 1.58 13.05
N SER A 143 1.47 1.86 14.29
CA SER A 143 1.12 1.03 15.48
C SER A 143 -0.13 1.54 16.22
N GLU A 144 -0.81 2.53 15.66
CA GLU A 144 -2.00 3.16 16.23
C GLU A 144 -3.05 3.35 15.12
N ILE A 145 -4.33 3.12 15.44
CA ILE A 145 -5.46 3.43 14.56
C ILE A 145 -5.64 4.95 14.47
N PRO A 146 -5.75 5.56 13.27
CA PRO A 146 -5.98 6.98 13.12
C PRO A 146 -7.39 7.37 13.57
N ASP A 147 -7.53 8.55 14.20
CA ASP A 147 -8.82 9.10 14.60
C ASP A 147 -9.49 9.92 13.47
N GLU A 148 -10.69 10.46 13.75
CA GLU A 148 -11.45 11.27 12.79
C GLU A 148 -10.70 12.52 12.31
N GLU A 149 -9.81 13.08 13.13
CA GLU A 149 -9.05 14.27 12.75
C GLU A 149 -7.91 13.92 11.79
N VAL A 150 -7.22 12.81 12.03
CA VAL A 150 -6.20 12.29 11.11
C VAL A 150 -6.85 11.93 9.77
N THR A 151 -7.96 11.20 9.79
CA THR A 151 -8.64 10.73 8.57
C THR A 151 -9.28 11.88 7.79
N ALA A 152 -9.87 12.89 8.46
CA ALA A 152 -10.37 14.08 7.79
C ALA A 152 -9.25 14.87 7.07
N GLU A 153 -8.05 14.93 7.65
CA GLU A 153 -6.91 15.57 7.00
C GLU A 153 -6.45 14.77 5.76
N ILE A 154 -6.42 13.44 5.85
CA ILE A 154 -6.09 12.56 4.70
C ILE A 154 -7.12 12.75 3.58
N ALA A 155 -8.42 12.69 3.87
CA ALA A 155 -9.50 12.89 2.90
C ALA A 155 -9.37 14.25 2.21
N ARG A 156 -9.13 15.31 3.00
CA ARG A 156 -8.92 16.68 2.50
C ARG A 156 -7.72 16.79 1.57
N GLU A 157 -6.61 16.10 1.87
CA GLU A 157 -5.43 16.08 0.99
C GLU A 157 -5.67 15.26 -0.29
N CYS A 158 -6.53 14.25 -0.25
CA CYS A 158 -6.95 13.46 -1.42
C CYS A 158 -8.09 14.10 -2.23
N HIS A 159 -8.70 15.19 -1.73
CA HIS A 159 -9.86 15.84 -2.35
C HIS A 159 -11.11 14.95 -2.45
N VAL A 160 -11.30 14.06 -1.48
CA VAL A 160 -12.48 13.20 -1.34
C VAL A 160 -13.23 13.51 -0.04
N ASP A 161 -14.49 13.09 0.06
CA ASP A 161 -15.23 13.15 1.31
C ASP A 161 -14.75 12.03 2.26
N PRO A 162 -14.81 12.19 3.60
CA PRO A 162 -14.32 11.16 4.52
C PRO A 162 -15.05 9.81 4.42
N GLU A 163 -16.29 9.79 3.93
CA GLU A 163 -17.05 8.56 3.67
C GLU A 163 -16.52 7.77 2.46
N ASP A 164 -15.81 8.44 1.55
CA ASP A 164 -15.14 7.84 0.39
C ASP A 164 -13.64 7.57 0.66
N LEU A 165 -13.23 7.59 1.93
CA LEU A 165 -11.87 7.27 2.37
C LEU A 165 -11.83 5.89 3.03
N TYR A 166 -10.92 5.05 2.53
CA TYR A 166 -10.72 3.67 2.94
C TYR A 166 -9.26 3.46 3.35
N ILE A 167 -9.03 3.00 4.58
CA ILE A 167 -7.68 2.85 5.13
C ILE A 167 -7.45 1.44 5.64
N VAL A 168 -6.35 0.80 5.25
CA VAL A 168 -5.83 -0.36 5.99
C VAL A 168 -4.67 0.08 6.86
N VAL A 169 -4.73 -0.22 8.16
CA VAL A 169 -3.68 0.08 9.12
C VAL A 169 -2.88 -1.20 9.38
N VAL A 170 -1.56 -1.11 9.30
CA VAL A 170 -0.67 -2.26 9.49
C VAL A 170 0.61 -1.84 10.23
N PRO A 171 0.94 -2.46 11.39
CA PRO A 171 2.20 -2.16 12.07
C PRO A 171 3.39 -2.84 11.39
N THR A 172 4.57 -2.21 11.44
CA THR A 172 5.83 -2.82 10.98
C THR A 172 6.10 -4.16 11.67
N ALA A 173 5.83 -4.25 12.97
CA ALA A 173 6.08 -5.44 13.80
C ALA A 173 4.85 -6.38 13.85
N SER A 174 4.37 -6.80 12.68
CA SER A 174 3.26 -7.74 12.50
C SER A 174 3.54 -8.70 11.33
N VAL A 175 2.83 -9.83 11.24
CA VAL A 175 2.98 -10.76 10.11
C VAL A 175 2.58 -10.09 8.80
N ALA A 176 1.47 -9.35 8.79
CA ALA A 176 1.02 -8.59 7.62
C ALA A 176 2.05 -7.52 7.22
N GLY A 177 2.66 -6.85 8.21
CA GLY A 177 3.78 -5.93 8.04
C GLY A 177 4.98 -6.57 7.35
N SER A 178 5.44 -7.73 7.84
CA SER A 178 6.55 -8.47 7.21
C SER A 178 6.28 -8.83 5.75
N VAL A 179 5.05 -9.23 5.41
CA VAL A 179 4.66 -9.55 4.03
C VAL A 179 4.65 -8.31 3.14
N GLN A 180 3.93 -7.25 3.54
CA GLN A 180 3.80 -6.05 2.70
C GLN A 180 5.14 -5.34 2.51
N ILE A 181 6.01 -5.33 3.54
CA ILE A 181 7.34 -4.73 3.43
C ILE A 181 8.22 -5.54 2.48
N SER A 182 8.21 -6.87 2.58
CA SER A 182 8.98 -7.70 1.66
C SER A 182 8.48 -7.59 0.21
N ALA A 183 7.18 -7.38 -0.02
CA ALA A 183 6.62 -7.15 -1.35
C ALA A 183 7.12 -5.86 -2.03
N ARG A 184 7.83 -4.98 -1.30
CA ARG A 184 8.41 -3.73 -1.84
C ARG A 184 9.78 -3.90 -2.48
N GLY A 185 10.36 -5.10 -2.54
CA GLY A 185 11.72 -5.23 -3.08
C GLY A 185 11.88 -4.70 -4.51
N VAL A 186 10.86 -4.85 -5.36
CA VAL A 186 10.84 -4.23 -6.69
C VAL A 186 10.80 -2.70 -6.59
N GLU A 187 9.89 -2.15 -5.77
CA GLU A 187 9.75 -0.72 -5.53
C GLU A 187 11.05 -0.08 -5.03
N THR A 188 11.72 -0.69 -4.05
CA THR A 188 12.99 -0.14 -3.53
C THR A 188 14.07 -0.07 -4.60
N GLY A 189 14.11 -1.03 -5.54
CA GLY A 189 15.03 -1.01 -6.68
C GLY A 189 14.71 0.12 -7.65
N ILE A 190 13.44 0.30 -8.00
CA ILE A 190 12.98 1.38 -8.90
C ILE A 190 13.21 2.75 -8.24
N HIS A 191 12.84 2.91 -6.98
CA HIS A 191 13.09 4.13 -6.22
C HIS A 191 14.59 4.44 -6.13
N LYS A 192 15.43 3.41 -5.94
CA LYS A 192 16.88 3.61 -5.94
C LYS A 192 17.40 4.08 -7.29
N LEU A 193 16.93 3.49 -8.40
CA LEU A 193 17.28 3.94 -9.75
C LEU A 193 16.88 5.41 -9.96
N ASP A 194 15.67 5.80 -9.54
CA ASP A 194 15.21 7.19 -9.61
C ASP A 194 16.13 8.13 -8.81
N SER A 195 16.50 7.75 -7.58
CA SER A 195 17.40 8.54 -6.73
C SER A 195 18.80 8.73 -7.32
N LEU A 196 19.20 7.86 -8.25
CA LEU A 196 20.48 7.91 -8.96
C LEU A 196 20.38 8.69 -10.29
N GLY A 197 19.20 9.23 -10.62
CA GLY A 197 18.95 9.98 -11.86
C GLY A 197 18.70 9.11 -13.09
N PHE A 198 18.40 7.82 -12.90
CA PHE A 198 17.96 6.95 -13.99
C PHE A 198 16.51 7.28 -14.38
N ASP A 199 16.21 7.30 -15.68
CA ASP A 199 14.84 7.49 -16.16
C ASP A 199 14.01 6.23 -15.92
N ILE A 200 13.26 6.20 -14.81
CA ILE A 200 12.43 5.05 -14.43
C ILE A 200 11.26 4.79 -15.41
N ASN A 201 10.85 5.76 -16.23
CA ASN A 201 9.76 5.56 -17.22
C ASN A 201 10.16 4.60 -18.35
N CYS A 202 11.45 4.31 -18.51
CA CYS A 202 11.93 3.32 -19.47
C CYS A 202 11.78 1.87 -18.97
N ILE A 203 11.51 1.64 -17.68
CA ILE A 203 11.33 0.31 -17.09
C ILE A 203 9.98 -0.26 -17.56
N LYS A 204 10.00 -1.43 -18.21
CA LYS A 204 8.80 -2.05 -18.81
C LYS A 204 8.21 -3.18 -17.99
N HIS A 205 9.07 -3.95 -17.34
CA HIS A 205 8.68 -5.14 -16.58
C HIS A 205 9.58 -5.22 -15.35
N ALA A 206 9.06 -5.77 -14.27
CA ALA A 206 9.85 -6.03 -13.08
C ALA A 206 9.44 -7.34 -12.41
N HIS A 207 10.43 -8.01 -11.81
CA HIS A 207 10.25 -9.25 -11.08
C HIS A 207 11.24 -9.27 -9.90
N GLY A 208 10.79 -9.67 -8.72
CA GLY A 208 11.63 -9.86 -7.55
C GLY A 208 11.10 -10.96 -6.63
N ILE A 209 12.01 -11.66 -5.95
CA ILE A 209 11.68 -12.59 -4.86
C ILE A 209 12.39 -12.09 -3.59
N ILE A 210 11.62 -11.80 -2.55
CA ILE A 210 12.12 -11.20 -1.31
C ILE A 210 11.75 -12.10 -0.12
N PRO A 211 12.72 -12.50 0.73
CA PRO A 211 12.42 -13.28 1.93
C PRO A 211 11.57 -12.45 2.92
N LEU A 212 10.72 -13.13 3.69
CA LEU A 212 9.94 -12.51 4.75
C LEU A 212 10.79 -12.32 6.02
N SER A 213 10.67 -11.16 6.66
CA SER A 213 11.27 -10.95 7.99
C SER A 213 10.56 -11.85 9.02
N PRO A 214 11.31 -12.51 9.93
CA PRO A 214 10.73 -13.20 11.08
C PRO A 214 9.97 -12.28 12.02
#